data_AF-A0A7K0A7I7-F1
#
_entry.id   AF-A0A7K0A7I7-F1
#
_cell.length_a   1.000
_cell.length_b   1.000
_cell.length_c   1.000
_cell.angle_alpha   90.00
_cell.angle_beta   90.00
_cell.angle_gamma   90.00
#
_symmetry.space_group_name_H-M   'P 1'
#
loop_
_entity.id
_entity.type
_entity.pdbx_description
1 polymer ?
#
loop_
_entity_poly.entity_id
_entity_poly.type
_entity_poly.pdbx_seq_one_letter_code
_entity_poly.pdbx_strand_id
1 'polypeptide(L)'
;MTGDFLRRFTEADLLTLMDAINSVRPRLWQGRGGELLGEVAYVDVDGTIVPTTGELKQGMDISYKGIWGYAPLLVTLANTREMLFLVNRSGNAPSHLDAARWIDRAIDLVCRYTPRVCVRGDTDFSLTANFDRWAEKTDFIFGMDNNATLRTHAEALDEQTWTRLERPAPYETKTGTTRARRHNRKKEVITDREFLNLELNYEDVTEFTYRPRKCQRSYRVVVVRKNISRAKGEIALIDEIRYFFHITTYTADTHTPAQIVELANQ
;
A
#
# COMPACT_ATOMS: atom_id res chain seq x y z
N MET A 1 -9.91 32.91 -14.98
CA MET A 1 -8.61 33.51 -14.60
C MET A 1 -7.62 32.47 -14.04
N THR A 2 -8.00 31.48 -13.24
CA THR A 2 -7.06 30.40 -12.83
C THR A 2 -6.91 29.28 -13.87
N GLY A 3 -8.02 28.83 -14.49
CA GLY A 3 -7.97 27.74 -15.48
C GLY A 3 -7.21 28.08 -16.76
N ASP A 4 -7.28 29.33 -17.22
CA ASP A 4 -6.52 29.78 -18.39
C ASP A 4 -5.01 29.84 -18.13
N PHE A 5 -4.61 30.26 -16.93
CA PHE A 5 -3.22 30.22 -16.49
C PHE A 5 -2.70 28.77 -16.45
N LEU A 6 -3.45 27.86 -15.84
CA LEU A 6 -3.03 26.45 -15.71
C LEU A 6 -2.92 25.72 -17.06
N ARG A 7 -3.69 26.12 -18.08
CA ARG A 7 -3.62 25.51 -19.42
C ARG A 7 -2.36 25.87 -20.21
N ARG A 8 -1.57 26.85 -19.74
CA ARG A 8 -0.31 27.23 -20.38
C ARG A 8 0.82 26.26 -20.07
N PHE A 9 0.62 25.38 -19.09
CA PHE A 9 1.62 24.41 -18.67
C PHE A 9 1.39 23.07 -19.35
N THR A 10 2.49 22.45 -19.75
CA THR A 10 2.58 21.12 -20.34
C THR A 10 3.00 20.09 -19.28
N GLU A 11 3.00 18.80 -19.63
CA GLU A 11 3.54 17.74 -18.76
C GLU A 11 5.02 18.01 -18.41
N ALA A 12 5.80 18.56 -19.34
CA ALA A 12 7.21 18.90 -19.11
C ALA A 12 7.37 20.05 -18.09
N ASP A 13 6.47 21.02 -18.09
CA ASP A 13 6.49 22.11 -17.11
C ASP A 13 6.15 21.60 -15.70
N LEU A 14 5.18 20.68 -15.60
CA LEU A 14 4.83 20.03 -14.34
C LEU A 14 5.98 19.17 -13.80
N LEU A 15 6.67 18.46 -14.69
CA LEU A 15 7.88 17.70 -14.33
C LEU A 15 8.98 18.62 -13.79
N THR A 16 9.21 19.75 -14.47
CA THR A 16 10.19 20.76 -14.06
C THR A 16 9.84 21.35 -12.70
N LEU A 17 8.55 21.62 -12.45
CA LEU A 17 8.08 22.09 -11.15
C LEU A 17 8.33 21.06 -10.04
N MET A 18 8.00 19.79 -10.27
CA MET A 18 8.26 18.73 -9.30
C MET A 18 9.75 18.57 -9.02
N ASP A 19 10.59 18.60 -10.07
CA ASP A 19 12.05 18.51 -9.94
C ASP A 19 12.63 19.72 -9.20
N ALA A 20 12.12 20.93 -9.44
CA ALA A 20 12.52 22.12 -8.72
C ALA A 20 12.19 22.02 -7.23
N ILE A 21 10.98 21.55 -6.88
CA ILE A 21 10.58 21.31 -5.47
C ILE A 21 11.49 20.25 -4.84
N ASN A 22 11.72 19.13 -5.53
CA ASN A 22 12.56 18.04 -5.04
C ASN A 22 14.03 18.43 -4.90
N SER A 23 14.53 19.37 -5.71
CA SER A 23 15.92 19.84 -5.63
C SER A 23 16.28 20.52 -4.30
N VAL A 24 15.29 21.03 -3.57
CA VAL A 24 15.48 21.70 -2.28
C VAL A 24 15.54 20.70 -1.11
N ARG A 25 14.88 19.54 -1.23
CA ARG A 25 14.76 18.54 -0.16
C ARG A 25 16.08 17.95 0.31
N PRO A 26 17.06 17.65 -0.54
CA PRO A 26 18.40 17.25 -0.12
C PRO A 26 19.01 18.11 0.98
N ARG A 27 18.87 19.44 0.89
CA ARG A 27 19.41 20.36 1.90
C ARG A 27 18.68 20.24 3.23
N LEU A 28 17.38 19.93 3.19
CA LEU A 28 16.58 19.68 4.39
C LEU A 28 16.98 18.35 5.03
N TRP A 29 17.10 17.29 4.23
CA TRP A 29 17.47 15.95 4.70
C TRP A 29 18.89 15.87 5.25
N GLN A 30 19.85 16.62 4.70
CA GLN A 30 21.20 16.73 5.25
C GLN A 30 21.29 17.64 6.49
N GLY A 31 20.24 18.42 6.75
CA GLY A 31 20.16 19.31 7.89
C GLY A 31 19.11 18.83 8.90
N ARG A 32 18.14 19.71 9.19
CA ARG A 32 17.14 19.51 10.25
C ARG A 32 16.18 18.34 10.01
N GLY A 33 16.09 17.83 8.78
CA GLY A 33 15.23 16.70 8.42
C GLY A 33 15.93 15.34 8.45
N GLY A 34 17.24 15.27 8.75
CA GLY A 34 17.99 14.02 8.71
C GLY A 34 17.52 12.99 9.73
N GLU A 35 17.19 13.43 10.94
CA GLU A 35 16.64 12.54 11.98
C GLU A 35 15.30 11.93 11.58
N LEU A 36 14.46 12.69 10.85
CA LEU A 36 13.17 12.18 10.36
C LEU A 36 13.37 11.13 9.28
N LEU A 37 14.35 11.30 8.39
CA LEU A 37 14.67 10.34 7.35
C LEU A 37 15.11 8.99 7.94
N GLY A 38 15.80 9.02 9.08
CA GLY A 38 16.15 7.84 9.85
C GLY A 38 17.12 6.90 9.14
N GLU A 39 17.22 5.67 9.64
CA GLU A 39 18.06 4.62 9.03
C GLU A 39 17.45 4.06 7.74
N VAL A 40 16.11 4.01 7.69
CA VAL A 40 15.33 3.52 6.55
C VAL A 40 14.36 4.62 6.11
N ALA A 41 14.50 5.04 4.85
CA ALA A 41 13.55 5.91 4.20
C ALA A 41 12.49 5.08 3.47
N TYR A 42 11.23 5.28 3.78
CA TYR A 42 10.10 4.60 3.17
C TYR A 42 9.52 5.45 2.04
N VAL A 43 9.55 4.91 0.83
CA VAL A 43 8.92 5.50 -0.35
C VAL A 43 7.63 4.76 -0.61
N ASP A 44 6.49 5.45 -0.46
CA ASP A 44 5.18 4.85 -0.71
C ASP A 44 4.69 5.23 -2.09
N VAL A 45 4.06 4.26 -2.74
CA VAL A 45 3.47 4.40 -4.06
C VAL A 45 2.01 3.99 -3.96
N ASP A 46 1.13 4.91 -4.33
CA ASP A 46 -0.32 4.69 -4.26
C ASP A 46 -1.06 5.30 -5.44
N GLY A 47 -2.21 4.73 -5.76
CA GLY A 47 -3.16 5.24 -6.75
C GLY A 47 -4.49 5.53 -6.09
N THR A 48 -5.04 6.73 -6.30
CA THR A 48 -6.34 7.10 -5.72
C THR A 48 -7.30 7.61 -6.77
N ILE A 49 -8.61 7.42 -6.57
CA ILE A 49 -9.64 7.97 -7.45
C ILE A 49 -10.07 9.33 -6.89
N VAL A 50 -9.89 10.37 -7.68
CA VAL A 50 -10.33 11.74 -7.37
C VAL A 50 -11.59 12.04 -8.19
N PRO A 51 -12.79 12.00 -7.57
CA PRO A 51 -14.04 12.25 -8.29
C PRO A 51 -14.14 13.69 -8.79
N THR A 52 -14.89 13.89 -9.87
CA THR A 52 -15.25 15.24 -10.31
C THR A 52 -16.68 15.32 -10.82
N THR A 53 -17.32 16.46 -10.58
CA THR A 53 -18.64 16.82 -11.11
C THR A 53 -18.54 17.73 -12.34
N GLY A 54 -17.33 18.06 -12.79
CA GLY A 54 -17.12 19.02 -13.88
C GLY A 54 -17.18 18.36 -15.24
N GLU A 55 -18.34 18.40 -15.90
CA GLU A 55 -18.65 17.72 -17.17
C GLU A 55 -17.75 18.12 -18.36
N LEU A 56 -17.08 19.27 -18.29
CA LEU A 56 -16.21 19.80 -19.35
C LEU A 56 -14.71 19.69 -19.01
N LYS A 57 -14.33 18.96 -17.96
CA LYS A 57 -12.91 18.78 -17.60
C LYS A 57 -12.23 17.77 -18.51
N GLN A 58 -11.26 18.23 -19.28
CA GLN A 58 -10.48 17.37 -20.17
C GLN A 58 -9.70 16.31 -19.40
N GLY A 59 -9.64 15.10 -19.95
CA GLY A 59 -8.85 13.99 -19.41
C GLY A 59 -9.46 13.27 -18.22
N MET A 60 -10.67 13.63 -17.78
CA MET A 60 -11.42 12.80 -16.84
C MET A 60 -12.07 11.63 -17.57
N ASP A 61 -12.28 10.53 -16.86
CA ASP A 61 -12.98 9.34 -17.38
C ASP A 61 -13.58 8.53 -16.23
N ILE A 62 -14.28 7.45 -16.54
CA ILE A 62 -14.96 6.58 -15.60
C ILE A 62 -13.99 5.52 -15.07
N SER A 63 -13.78 5.51 -13.76
CA SER A 63 -13.01 4.46 -13.08
C SER A 63 -13.75 3.11 -13.08
N TYR A 64 -13.04 2.03 -12.74
CA TYR A 64 -13.63 0.69 -12.59
C TYR A 64 -14.74 0.61 -11.51
N LYS A 65 -14.86 1.63 -10.65
CA LYS A 65 -15.94 1.77 -9.66
C LYS A 65 -17.16 2.54 -10.18
N GLY A 66 -17.17 2.93 -11.46
CA GLY A 66 -18.23 3.77 -12.04
C GLY A 66 -18.15 5.24 -11.62
N ILE A 67 -17.02 5.70 -11.08
CA ILE A 67 -16.82 7.08 -10.61
C ILE A 67 -16.12 7.88 -11.69
N TRP A 68 -16.76 8.96 -12.16
CA TRP A 68 -16.15 9.97 -13.05
C TRP A 68 -15.08 10.77 -12.31
N GLY A 69 -13.88 10.86 -12.90
CA GLY A 69 -12.79 11.60 -12.27
C GLY A 69 -11.42 11.32 -12.87
N TYR A 70 -10.42 11.40 -12.02
CA TYR A 70 -9.02 11.14 -12.31
C TYR A 70 -8.48 10.04 -11.39
N ALA A 71 -7.39 9.39 -11.77
CA ALA A 71 -6.72 8.35 -11.00
C ALA A 71 -5.24 8.71 -10.73
N PRO A 72 -4.93 9.80 -10.00
CA PRO A 72 -3.55 10.22 -9.80
C PRO A 72 -2.68 9.13 -9.16
N LEU A 73 -1.41 9.09 -9.60
CA LEU A 73 -0.33 8.36 -8.96
C LEU A 73 0.35 9.27 -7.94
N LEU A 74 0.52 8.77 -6.73
CA LEU A 74 1.21 9.42 -5.63
C LEU A 74 2.50 8.65 -5.34
N VAL A 75 3.62 9.39 -5.22
CA VAL A 75 4.87 8.85 -4.70
C VAL A 75 5.32 9.74 -3.55
N THR A 76 5.33 9.20 -2.33
CA THR A 76 5.57 9.97 -1.10
C THR A 76 6.76 9.43 -0.32
N LEU A 77 7.46 10.31 0.39
CA LEU A 77 8.42 9.94 1.42
C LEU A 77 7.68 9.87 2.75
N ALA A 78 7.41 8.66 3.25
CA ALA A 78 6.52 8.43 4.39
C ALA A 78 7.04 9.07 5.68
N ASN A 79 8.36 8.97 5.90
CA ASN A 79 9.08 9.50 7.05
C ASN A 79 8.77 10.97 7.34
N THR A 80 8.73 11.78 6.30
CA THR A 80 8.54 13.24 6.38
C THR A 80 7.18 13.69 5.83
N ARG A 81 6.37 12.75 5.31
CA ARG A 81 5.08 12.99 4.65
C ARG A 81 5.17 13.93 3.45
N GLU A 82 6.29 13.89 2.74
CA GLU A 82 6.54 14.76 1.59
C GLU A 82 6.09 14.07 0.28
N MET A 83 5.33 14.79 -0.56
CA MET A 83 4.92 14.31 -1.89
C MET A 83 6.07 14.42 -2.89
N LEU A 84 6.83 13.36 -3.15
CA LEU A 84 7.95 13.37 -4.10
C LEU A 84 7.46 13.60 -5.53
N PHE A 85 6.44 12.85 -5.97
CA PHE A 85 5.87 13.00 -7.30
C PHE A 85 4.36 12.82 -7.27
N LEU A 86 3.65 13.63 -8.06
CA LEU A 86 2.20 13.55 -8.22
C LEU A 86 1.89 13.61 -9.72
N VAL A 87 1.27 12.55 -10.23
CA VAL A 87 1.01 12.40 -11.66
C VAL A 87 -0.49 12.27 -11.86
N ASN A 88 -1.11 13.30 -12.43
CA ASN A 88 -2.53 13.23 -12.74
C ASN A 88 -2.76 12.29 -13.93
N ARG A 89 -3.71 11.36 -13.80
CA ARG A 89 -4.06 10.40 -14.85
C ARG A 89 -5.57 10.33 -15.01
N SER A 90 -6.01 9.89 -16.17
CA SER A 90 -7.43 9.66 -16.45
C SER A 90 -8.06 8.69 -15.43
N GLY A 91 -9.35 8.84 -15.13
CA GLY A 91 -10.05 8.03 -14.12
C GLY A 91 -10.08 6.53 -14.42
N ASN A 92 -9.98 6.15 -15.70
CA ASN A 92 -9.90 4.77 -16.17
C ASN A 92 -8.47 4.20 -16.23
N ALA A 93 -7.44 4.98 -15.88
CA ALA A 93 -6.06 4.52 -15.88
C ALA A 93 -5.85 3.46 -14.77
N PRO A 94 -5.17 2.34 -15.06
CA PRO A 94 -4.81 1.38 -14.02
C PRO A 94 -3.79 2.00 -13.05
N SER A 95 -3.86 1.64 -11.77
CA SER A 95 -3.07 2.27 -10.70
C SER A 95 -1.56 2.21 -10.96
N HIS A 96 -1.08 1.17 -11.63
CA HIS A 96 0.33 0.96 -11.93
C HIS A 96 0.82 1.59 -13.25
N LEU A 97 -0.07 2.24 -14.02
CA LEU A 97 0.29 2.87 -15.28
C LEU A 97 1.48 3.82 -15.08
N ASP A 98 2.58 3.52 -15.77
CA ASP A 98 3.86 4.22 -15.70
C ASP A 98 4.47 4.37 -14.29
N ALA A 99 4.05 3.58 -13.30
CA ALA A 99 4.52 3.75 -11.93
C ALA A 99 6.03 3.49 -11.79
N ALA A 100 6.57 2.53 -12.53
CA ALA A 100 7.99 2.16 -12.45
C ALA A 100 8.94 3.35 -12.67
N ARG A 101 8.69 4.21 -13.66
CA ARG A 101 9.56 5.38 -13.93
C ARG A 101 9.56 6.38 -12.76
N TRP A 102 8.44 6.52 -12.04
CA TRP A 102 8.33 7.44 -10.91
C TRP A 102 8.93 6.85 -9.63
N ILE A 103 8.80 5.54 -9.46
CA ILE A 103 9.52 4.79 -8.43
C ILE A 103 11.02 4.94 -8.64
N ASP A 104 11.52 4.74 -9.86
CA ASP A 104 12.94 4.90 -10.18
C ASP A 104 13.47 6.28 -9.83
N ARG A 105 12.73 7.33 -10.21
CA ARG A 105 13.09 8.72 -9.86
C ARG A 105 13.11 8.96 -8.35
N ALA A 106 12.18 8.37 -7.60
CA ALA A 106 12.14 8.50 -6.15
C ALA A 106 13.31 7.77 -5.49
N ILE A 107 13.60 6.53 -5.94
CA ILE A 107 14.77 5.77 -5.49
C ILE A 107 16.06 6.57 -5.74
N ASP A 108 16.29 7.03 -6.98
CA ASP A 108 17.51 7.73 -7.35
C ASP A 108 17.69 9.07 -6.61
N LEU A 109 16.58 9.72 -6.22
CA LEU A 109 16.57 10.92 -5.40
C LEU A 109 16.92 10.63 -3.92
N VAL A 110 16.26 9.62 -3.32
CA VAL A 110 16.32 9.38 -1.86
C VAL A 110 17.57 8.59 -1.46
N CYS A 111 17.99 7.59 -2.25
CA CYS A 111 19.12 6.70 -1.92
C CYS A 111 20.45 7.41 -1.63
N ARG A 112 20.60 8.68 -2.03
CA ARG A 112 21.83 9.46 -1.80
C ARG A 112 21.93 10.03 -0.38
N TYR A 113 20.83 10.00 0.38
CA TYR A 113 20.71 10.74 1.64
C TYR A 113 20.34 9.86 2.83
N THR A 114 20.12 8.57 2.61
CA THR A 114 19.81 7.59 3.66
C THR A 114 20.65 6.32 3.45
N PRO A 115 21.01 5.59 4.51
CA PRO A 115 21.66 4.29 4.38
C PRO A 115 20.80 3.27 3.63
N ARG A 116 19.48 3.28 3.83
CA ARG A 116 18.55 2.32 3.22
C ARG A 116 17.27 3.00 2.75
N VAL A 117 16.77 2.54 1.61
CA VAL A 117 15.45 2.90 1.09
C VAL A 117 14.59 1.65 1.02
N CYS A 118 13.34 1.74 1.44
CA CYS A 118 12.34 0.70 1.29
C CYS A 118 11.16 1.24 0.49
N VAL A 119 10.85 0.62 -0.65
CA VAL A 119 9.68 0.98 -1.45
C VAL A 119 8.47 0.15 -1.03
N ARG A 120 7.34 0.81 -0.79
CA ARG A 120 6.09 0.18 -0.39
C ARG A 120 4.98 0.49 -1.38
N GLY A 121 4.11 -0.48 -1.60
CA GLY A 121 2.94 -0.31 -2.45
C GLY A 121 1.98 -1.49 -2.32
N ASP A 122 0.73 -1.28 -2.69
CA ASP A 122 -0.26 -2.34 -2.72
C ASP A 122 -0.03 -3.32 -3.89
N THR A 123 -0.99 -4.21 -4.09
CA THR A 123 -0.91 -5.25 -5.12
C THR A 123 -0.77 -4.70 -6.54
N ASP A 124 -1.34 -3.54 -6.85
CA ASP A 124 -1.23 -2.98 -8.20
C ASP A 124 0.23 -2.61 -8.51
N PHE A 125 1.03 -2.25 -7.50
CA PHE A 125 2.43 -1.84 -7.66
C PHE A 125 3.44 -2.99 -7.63
N SER A 126 2.98 -4.24 -7.55
CA SER A 126 3.82 -5.44 -7.67
C SER A 126 4.34 -5.68 -9.09
N LEU A 127 5.16 -4.74 -9.57
CA LEU A 127 5.73 -4.73 -10.92
C LEU A 127 6.93 -5.67 -11.02
N THR A 128 6.68 -6.97 -10.95
CA THR A 128 7.68 -8.07 -10.88
C THR A 128 8.83 -7.99 -11.88
N ALA A 129 8.63 -7.39 -13.07
CA ALA A 129 9.69 -7.17 -14.06
C ALA A 129 10.82 -6.23 -13.55
N ASN A 130 10.55 -5.45 -12.51
CA ASN A 130 11.48 -4.48 -11.95
C ASN A 130 12.07 -4.94 -10.60
N PHE A 131 11.61 -6.06 -10.04
CA PHE A 131 12.01 -6.46 -8.69
C PHE A 131 13.50 -6.74 -8.56
N ASP A 132 14.12 -7.43 -9.53
CA ASP A 132 15.55 -7.74 -9.46
C ASP A 132 16.38 -6.45 -9.44
N ARG A 133 16.14 -5.54 -10.40
CA ARG A 133 16.85 -4.26 -10.50
C ARG A 133 16.56 -3.29 -9.34
N TRP A 134 15.39 -3.37 -8.70
CA TRP A 134 15.11 -2.60 -7.48
C TRP A 134 15.82 -3.21 -6.28
N ALA A 135 15.81 -4.53 -6.13
CA ALA A 135 16.48 -5.23 -5.04
C ALA A 135 18.01 -5.05 -5.01
N GLU A 136 18.61 -4.62 -6.12
CA GLU A 136 20.03 -4.23 -6.19
C GLU A 136 20.32 -2.89 -5.49
N LYS A 137 19.32 -2.02 -5.34
CA LYS A 137 19.48 -0.65 -4.84
C LYS A 137 18.70 -0.37 -3.56
N THR A 138 17.56 -1.02 -3.38
CA THR A 138 16.60 -0.74 -2.31
C THR A 138 15.98 -2.01 -1.77
N ASP A 139 15.44 -1.91 -0.57
CA ASP A 139 14.45 -2.86 -0.09
C ASP A 139 13.07 -2.57 -0.67
N PHE A 140 12.16 -3.55 -0.59
CA PHE A 140 10.75 -3.32 -0.89
C PHE A 140 9.81 -4.21 -0.08
N ILE A 141 8.57 -3.76 0.05
CA ILE A 141 7.42 -4.52 0.52
C ILE A 141 6.25 -4.21 -0.39
N PHE A 142 5.85 -5.15 -1.24
CA PHE A 142 4.68 -4.99 -2.11
C PHE A 142 3.58 -6.00 -1.77
N GLY A 143 2.32 -5.56 -1.82
CA GLY A 143 1.18 -6.47 -1.82
C GLY A 143 1.23 -7.40 -3.03
N MET A 144 0.72 -8.63 -2.92
CA MET A 144 0.62 -9.58 -4.03
C MET A 144 -0.80 -10.10 -4.17
N ASP A 145 -1.22 -10.34 -5.41
CA ASP A 145 -2.54 -10.89 -5.70
C ASP A 145 -2.72 -12.25 -5.02
N ASN A 146 -3.91 -12.48 -4.46
CA ASN A 146 -4.33 -13.82 -4.05
C ASN A 146 -4.69 -14.67 -5.28
N ASN A 147 -3.68 -14.96 -6.11
CA ASN A 147 -3.77 -15.84 -7.25
C ASN A 147 -3.69 -17.32 -6.82
N ALA A 148 -4.07 -18.23 -7.72
CA ALA A 148 -4.10 -19.66 -7.43
C ALA A 148 -2.73 -20.19 -6.96
N THR A 149 -1.63 -19.76 -7.56
CA THR A 149 -0.29 -20.24 -7.22
C THR A 149 0.10 -19.89 -5.77
N LEU A 150 -0.01 -18.62 -5.38
CA LEU A 150 0.34 -18.19 -4.02
C LEU A 150 -0.60 -18.80 -2.97
N ARG A 151 -1.88 -18.97 -3.33
CA ARG A 151 -2.86 -19.64 -2.48
C ARG A 151 -2.53 -21.10 -2.25
N THR A 152 -2.21 -21.85 -3.30
CA THR A 152 -1.78 -23.25 -3.18
C THR A 152 -0.54 -23.37 -2.31
N HIS A 153 0.41 -22.43 -2.40
CA HIS A 153 1.54 -22.41 -1.48
C HIS A 153 1.10 -22.22 -0.02
N ALA A 154 0.24 -21.24 0.26
CA ALA A 154 -0.25 -20.98 1.61
C ALA A 154 -1.07 -22.15 2.19
N GLU A 155 -1.92 -22.78 1.39
CA GLU A 155 -2.74 -23.93 1.79
C GLU A 155 -1.93 -25.20 2.03
N ALA A 156 -0.74 -25.31 1.44
CA ALA A 156 0.17 -26.44 1.60
C ALA A 156 1.12 -26.32 2.81
N LEU A 157 1.15 -25.16 3.49
CA LEU A 157 1.98 -24.96 4.68
C LEU A 157 1.42 -25.73 5.88
N ASP A 158 2.31 -26.30 6.69
CA ASP A 158 1.93 -26.98 7.93
C ASP A 158 1.27 -25.98 8.89
N GLU A 159 0.15 -26.38 9.50
CA GLU A 159 -0.61 -25.60 10.46
C GLU A 159 0.27 -25.08 11.61
N GLN A 160 1.31 -25.84 11.99
CA GLN A 160 2.26 -25.45 13.04
C GLN A 160 3.16 -24.26 12.68
N THR A 161 3.27 -23.92 11.39
CA THR A 161 4.06 -22.76 10.93
C THR A 161 3.29 -21.44 11.01
N TRP A 162 1.98 -21.49 11.29
CA TRP A 162 1.15 -20.32 11.45
C TRP A 162 1.25 -19.79 12.88
N THR A 163 1.49 -18.49 13.00
CA THR A 163 1.52 -17.81 14.30
C THR A 163 0.41 -16.77 14.36
N ARG A 164 -0.23 -16.61 15.52
CA ARG A 164 -1.25 -15.58 15.74
C ARG A 164 -0.65 -14.19 15.48
N LEU A 165 -1.28 -13.43 14.58
CA LEU A 165 -0.91 -12.03 14.33
C LEU A 165 -1.63 -11.13 15.35
N GLU A 166 -0.88 -10.57 16.28
CA GLU A 166 -1.39 -9.57 17.20
C GLU A 166 -1.35 -8.18 16.57
N ARG A 167 -2.49 -7.48 16.57
CA ARG A 167 -2.54 -6.06 16.19
C ARG A 167 -2.60 -5.21 17.45
N PRO A 168 -1.70 -4.22 17.61
CA PRO A 168 -1.80 -3.25 18.69
C PRO A 168 -3.17 -2.58 18.71
N ALA A 169 -3.66 -2.22 19.90
CA ALA A 169 -4.89 -1.45 20.01
C ALA A 169 -4.75 -0.13 19.24
N PRO A 170 -5.79 0.32 18.51
CA PRO A 170 -5.70 1.52 17.66
C PRO A 170 -5.46 2.82 18.45
N TYR A 171 -5.56 2.79 19.78
CA TYR A 171 -5.17 3.87 20.67
C TYR A 171 -4.83 3.32 22.06
N GLU A 172 -3.79 3.87 22.69
CA GLU A 172 -3.59 3.74 24.13
C GLU A 172 -4.31 4.88 24.84
N THR A 173 -5.18 4.54 25.79
CA THR A 173 -5.82 5.55 26.62
C THR A 173 -4.83 6.05 27.67
N LYS A 174 -4.50 7.34 27.66
CA LYS A 174 -3.64 7.96 28.69
C LYS A 174 -4.13 7.72 30.13
N THR A 175 -5.42 7.45 30.31
CA THR A 175 -6.09 7.27 31.60
C THR A 175 -6.36 5.80 31.95
N GLY A 176 -5.91 4.84 31.13
CA GLY A 176 -6.21 3.40 31.31
C GLY A 176 -7.71 3.03 31.27
N THR A 177 -8.57 3.98 30.90
CA THR A 177 -10.04 3.83 30.93
C THR A 177 -10.59 3.85 29.51
N THR A 178 -11.17 2.71 29.09
CA THR A 178 -11.86 2.61 27.81
C THR A 178 -13.24 3.24 27.90
N ARG A 179 -13.59 4.11 26.95
CA ARG A 179 -14.94 4.69 26.86
C ARG A 179 -15.96 3.57 26.66
N ALA A 180 -17.06 3.60 27.41
CA ALA A 180 -18.16 2.66 27.20
C ALA A 180 -18.60 2.69 25.72
N ARG A 181 -18.57 1.53 25.05
CA ARG A 181 -19.01 1.40 23.66
C ARG A 181 -20.49 1.77 23.60
N ARG A 182 -20.83 2.75 22.76
CA ARG A 182 -22.24 3.10 22.48
C ARG A 182 -22.92 1.94 21.76
N HIS A 183 -24.23 1.84 21.93
CA HIS A 183 -25.06 0.89 21.21
C HIS A 183 -24.85 0.97 19.69
N ASN A 184 -24.64 -0.17 19.03
CA ASN A 184 -24.31 -0.23 17.60
C ASN A 184 -25.55 -0.47 16.74
N ARG A 185 -26.38 0.57 16.57
CA ARG A 185 -27.58 0.52 15.73
C ARG A 185 -27.34 0.09 14.28
N LYS A 186 -26.13 0.30 13.74
CA LYS A 186 -25.78 -0.19 12.40
C LYS A 186 -25.73 -1.71 12.35
N LYS A 187 -25.23 -2.38 13.40
CA LYS A 187 -25.18 -3.85 13.48
C LYS A 187 -26.60 -4.42 13.50
N GLU A 188 -27.53 -3.82 14.26
CA GLU A 188 -28.95 -4.20 14.24
C GLU A 188 -29.54 -4.10 12.83
N VAL A 189 -29.36 -2.96 12.16
CA VAL A 189 -29.88 -2.77 10.80
C VAL A 189 -29.29 -3.79 9.81
N ILE A 190 -28.03 -4.18 9.97
CA ILE A 190 -27.38 -5.22 9.15
C ILE A 190 -28.07 -6.57 9.38
N THR A 191 -28.29 -6.94 10.64
CA THR A 191 -28.97 -8.19 11.01
C THR A 191 -30.44 -8.19 10.57
N ASP A 192 -31.22 -7.18 10.94
CA ASP A 192 -32.66 -7.09 10.68
C ASP A 192 -32.99 -7.08 9.19
N ARG A 193 -32.13 -6.47 8.37
CA ARG A 193 -32.29 -6.42 6.91
C ARG A 193 -31.56 -7.54 6.18
N GLU A 194 -31.04 -8.52 6.92
CA GLU A 194 -30.34 -9.70 6.41
C GLU A 194 -29.20 -9.35 5.44
N PHE A 195 -28.47 -8.27 5.72
CA PHE A 195 -27.25 -7.96 4.99
C PHE A 195 -26.17 -8.99 5.33
N LEU A 196 -25.31 -9.27 4.36
CA LEU A 196 -24.14 -10.10 4.59
C LEU A 196 -23.20 -9.41 5.59
N ASN A 197 -22.92 -10.09 6.70
CA ASN A 197 -22.00 -9.63 7.73
C ASN A 197 -20.73 -10.50 7.73
N LEU A 198 -19.57 -9.84 7.75
CA LEU A 198 -18.26 -10.48 7.81
C LEU A 198 -17.57 -9.99 9.08
N GLU A 199 -17.31 -10.90 10.03
CA GLU A 199 -16.67 -10.59 11.30
C GLU A 199 -15.30 -11.27 11.35
N LEU A 200 -14.23 -10.47 11.44
CA LEU A 200 -12.87 -11.00 11.56
C LEU A 200 -12.69 -11.60 12.96
N ASN A 201 -12.44 -12.90 13.03
CA ASN A 201 -12.21 -13.61 14.27
C ASN A 201 -10.77 -13.41 14.76
N TYR A 202 -9.83 -13.73 13.89
CA TYR A 202 -8.40 -13.56 14.12
C TYR A 202 -7.63 -13.59 12.80
N GLU A 203 -6.36 -13.23 12.88
CA GLU A 203 -5.42 -13.31 11.77
C GLU A 203 -4.24 -14.16 12.22
N ASP A 204 -3.76 -15.04 11.35
CA ASP A 204 -2.48 -15.71 11.54
C ASP A 204 -1.52 -15.26 10.45
N VAL A 205 -0.23 -15.33 10.73
CA VAL A 205 0.85 -14.95 9.82
C VAL A 205 1.84 -16.09 9.67
N THR A 206 2.36 -16.26 8.47
CA THR A 206 3.45 -17.19 8.14
C THR A 206 4.25 -16.65 6.97
N GLU A 207 5.23 -17.41 6.49
CA GLU A 207 6.07 -17.02 5.36
C GLU A 207 6.55 -18.21 4.54
N PHE A 208 6.93 -17.93 3.29
CA PHE A 208 7.62 -18.89 2.43
C PHE A 208 8.48 -18.18 1.39
N THR A 209 9.35 -18.94 0.71
CA THR A 209 10.17 -18.44 -0.39
C THR A 209 9.45 -18.60 -1.72
N TYR A 210 9.40 -17.55 -2.54
CA TYR A 210 8.75 -17.54 -3.84
C TYR A 210 9.60 -16.82 -4.88
N ARG A 211 9.62 -17.34 -6.12
CA ARG A 211 10.26 -16.68 -7.26
C ARG A 211 9.20 -16.27 -8.29
N PRO A 212 8.88 -14.98 -8.43
CA PRO A 212 8.03 -14.51 -9.50
C PRO A 212 8.64 -14.86 -10.87
N ARG A 213 7.80 -15.15 -11.87
CA ARG A 213 8.25 -15.63 -13.19
C ARG A 213 9.24 -14.69 -13.89
N LYS A 214 9.10 -13.37 -13.69
CA LYS A 214 9.95 -12.35 -14.31
C LYS A 214 11.24 -12.06 -13.54
N CYS A 215 11.46 -12.74 -12.42
CA CYS A 215 12.62 -12.56 -11.56
C CYS A 215 13.59 -13.73 -11.67
N GLN A 216 14.88 -13.44 -11.57
CA GLN A 216 15.94 -14.42 -11.42
C GLN A 216 16.15 -14.80 -9.96
N ARG A 217 15.90 -13.86 -9.04
CA ARG A 217 16.03 -14.07 -7.59
C ARG A 217 14.72 -14.52 -6.95
N SER A 218 14.82 -15.36 -5.92
CA SER A 218 13.71 -15.69 -5.02
C SER A 218 13.58 -14.65 -3.91
N TYR A 219 12.36 -14.36 -3.53
CA TYR A 219 12.01 -13.40 -2.48
C TYR A 219 11.22 -14.08 -1.37
N ARG A 220 11.21 -13.45 -0.20
CA ARG A 220 10.35 -13.85 0.91
C ARG A 220 8.94 -13.36 0.66
N VAL A 221 7.97 -14.23 0.85
CA VAL A 221 6.55 -13.90 0.86
C VAL A 221 6.02 -14.11 2.26
N VAL A 222 5.49 -13.06 2.86
CA VAL A 222 4.76 -13.09 4.12
C VAL A 222 3.27 -13.20 3.81
N VAL A 223 2.58 -14.12 4.47
CA VAL A 223 1.16 -14.41 4.25
C VAL A 223 0.38 -14.10 5.51
N VAL A 224 -0.72 -13.36 5.37
CA VAL A 224 -1.72 -13.18 6.42
C VAL A 224 -2.95 -14.00 6.06
N ARG A 225 -3.34 -14.92 6.94
CA ARG A 225 -4.57 -15.71 6.87
C ARG A 225 -5.59 -15.09 7.81
N LYS A 226 -6.65 -14.51 7.25
CA LYS A 226 -7.80 -13.99 8.01
C LYS A 226 -8.85 -15.08 8.17
N ASN A 227 -9.22 -15.39 9.40
CA ASN A 227 -10.35 -16.25 9.72
C ASN A 227 -11.58 -15.36 9.97
N ILE A 228 -12.61 -15.51 9.14
CA ILE A 228 -13.77 -14.60 9.10
C ILE A 228 -15.06 -15.38 9.27
N SER A 229 -15.85 -15.02 10.27
CA SER A 229 -17.23 -15.51 10.40
C SER A 229 -18.12 -14.84 9.36
N ARG A 230 -18.80 -15.63 8.53
CA ARG A 230 -19.79 -15.14 7.56
C ARG A 230 -21.21 -15.41 8.05
N ALA A 231 -22.02 -14.37 8.20
CA ALA A 231 -23.41 -14.46 8.65
C ALA A 231 -24.36 -13.66 7.74
N LYS A 232 -25.63 -14.05 7.72
CA LYS A 232 -26.71 -13.29 7.07
C LYS A 232 -27.95 -13.34 7.96
N GLY A 233 -28.38 -12.19 8.47
CA GLY A 233 -29.37 -12.15 9.55
C GLY A 233 -28.82 -12.84 10.80
N GLU A 234 -29.62 -13.71 11.43
CA GLU A 234 -29.21 -14.52 12.58
C GLU A 234 -28.51 -15.83 12.19
N ILE A 235 -28.40 -16.13 10.89
CA ILE A 235 -27.88 -17.40 10.39
C ILE A 235 -26.37 -17.29 10.17
N ALA A 236 -25.60 -18.13 10.88
CA ALA A 236 -24.19 -18.37 10.60
C ALA A 236 -24.04 -19.26 9.36
N LEU A 237 -23.34 -18.79 8.33
CA LEU A 237 -23.34 -19.42 7.01
C LEU A 237 -22.16 -20.36 6.77
N ILE A 238 -20.95 -20.08 7.28
CA ILE A 238 -19.70 -20.88 7.31
C ILE A 238 -18.51 -19.94 7.60
N ASP A 239 -17.41 -20.43 8.20
CA ASP A 239 -16.16 -19.67 8.32
C ASP A 239 -15.44 -19.52 6.97
N GLU A 240 -15.04 -18.30 6.64
CA GLU A 240 -14.34 -17.94 5.41
C GLU A 240 -12.87 -17.62 5.70
N ILE A 241 -11.96 -18.24 4.94
CA ILE A 241 -10.53 -17.93 4.99
C ILE A 241 -10.17 -16.97 3.85
N ARG A 242 -9.50 -15.86 4.19
CA ARG A 242 -8.91 -14.94 3.20
C ARG A 242 -7.42 -14.79 3.40
N TYR A 243 -6.66 -15.00 2.32
CA TYR A 243 -5.21 -14.78 2.31
C TYR A 243 -4.85 -13.42 1.73
N PHE A 244 -3.88 -12.77 2.35
CA PHE A 244 -3.20 -11.56 1.89
C PHE A 244 -1.70 -11.86 1.83
N PHE A 245 -1.04 -11.40 0.78
CA PHE A 245 0.36 -11.73 0.51
C PHE A 245 1.18 -10.44 0.42
N HIS A 246 2.38 -10.46 1.00
CA HIS A 246 3.37 -9.41 0.88
C HIS A 246 4.69 -10.01 0.42
N ILE A 247 5.27 -9.52 -0.66
CA ILE A 247 6.59 -9.94 -1.15
C ILE A 247 7.64 -8.91 -0.77
N THR A 248 8.79 -9.36 -0.28
CA THR A 248 9.82 -8.48 0.26
C THR A 248 11.26 -8.97 0.04
N THR A 249 12.19 -8.00 0.04
CA THR A 249 13.63 -8.23 0.10
C THR A 249 14.15 -8.51 1.51
N TYR A 250 13.40 -8.13 2.55
CA TYR A 250 13.80 -8.33 3.94
C TYR A 250 13.85 -9.82 4.30
N THR A 251 14.89 -10.21 5.01
CA THR A 251 15.09 -11.60 5.48
C THR A 251 14.52 -11.80 6.88
N ALA A 252 14.30 -13.06 7.25
CA ALA A 252 13.81 -13.44 8.58
C ALA A 252 14.72 -12.95 9.72
N ASP A 253 16.02 -12.81 9.47
CA ASP A 253 17.00 -12.31 10.46
C ASP A 253 16.82 -10.81 10.77
N THR A 254 16.23 -10.05 9.85
CA THR A 254 16.06 -8.61 10.00
C THR A 254 14.66 -8.22 10.44
N HIS A 255 13.64 -8.95 9.99
CA HIS A 255 12.23 -8.64 10.24
C HIS A 255 11.44 -9.93 10.43
N THR A 256 10.62 -9.97 11.47
CA THR A 256 9.60 -11.01 11.66
C THR A 256 8.47 -10.87 10.64
N PRO A 257 7.67 -11.92 10.38
CA PRO A 257 6.49 -11.81 9.52
C PRO A 257 5.53 -10.70 9.98
N ALA A 258 5.31 -10.57 11.30
CA ALA A 258 4.43 -9.55 11.87
C ALA A 258 4.94 -8.12 11.57
N GLN A 259 6.25 -7.88 11.68
CA GLN A 259 6.85 -6.58 11.34
C GLN A 259 6.70 -6.24 9.85
N ILE A 260 6.81 -7.21 8.95
CA ILE A 260 6.55 -6.97 7.51
C ILE A 260 5.09 -6.57 7.29
N VAL A 261 4.14 -7.22 7.98
CA VAL A 261 2.72 -6.86 7.90
C VAL A 261 2.48 -5.47 8.48
N GLU A 262 3.13 -5.10 9.58
CA GLU A 262 3.04 -3.76 10.15
C GLU A 262 3.56 -2.70 9.17
N LEU A 263 4.77 -2.89 8.65
CA LEU A 263 5.39 -1.99 7.67
C LEU A 263 4.57 -1.88 6.38
N ALA A 264 3.88 -2.94 5.95
CA ALA A 264 3.02 -2.89 4.76
C ALA A 264 1.74 -2.05 4.96
N ASN A 265 1.33 -1.77 6.20
CA ASN A 265 0.04 -1.13 6.53
C ASN A 265 0.16 0.27 7.16
N GLN A 266 1.37 0.84 7.20
CA GLN A 266 1.64 2.20 7.72
C GLN A 266 1.55 3.25 6.61
#